data_AF-A0A7H2UQ21-F1
#
_entry.id   AF-A0A7H2UQ21-F1
#
_cell.length_a   1.000
_cell.length_b   1.000
_cell.length_c   1.000
_cell.angle_alpha   90.00
_cell.angle_beta   90.00
_cell.angle_gamma   90.00
#
_symmetry.space_group_name_H-M   'P 1'
#
loop_
_entity.id
_entity.type
_entity.pdbx_description
1 polymer ?
#
loop_
_entity_poly.entity_id
_entity_poly.type
_entity_poly.pdbx_seq_one_letter_code
_entity_poly.pdbx_strand_id
1 'polypeptide(L)'
;MKFEEFNKLVDKFLEQEEYEKVDEILDDQIDEIIKLDSKEIEKYLMLYASLAGDAESLARFDKLFNKAVSLGKIKQTDLKKYEE
;
A
#
# COMPACT_ATOMS: atom_id res chain seq x y z
N MET A 1 -10.05 -2.33 7.59
CA MET A 1 -9.58 -1.36 8.61
C MET A 1 -9.71 0.05 8.06
N LYS A 2 -9.88 1.10 8.89
CA LYS A 2 -9.80 2.49 8.39
C LYS A 2 -8.34 2.84 8.11
N PHE A 3 -8.08 3.64 7.06
CA PHE A 3 -6.73 4.03 6.68
C PHE A 3 -5.93 4.65 7.84
N GLU A 4 -6.54 5.54 8.62
CA GLU A 4 -5.85 6.19 9.74
C GLU A 4 -5.41 5.21 10.83
N GLU A 5 -6.21 4.17 11.10
CA GLU A 5 -5.84 3.15 12.09
C GLU A 5 -4.74 2.24 11.56
N PHE A 6 -4.81 1.90 10.27
CA PHE A 6 -3.78 1.13 9.59
C PHE A 6 -2.44 1.88 9.56
N ASN A 7 -2.45 3.14 9.15
CA ASN A 7 -1.25 3.97 9.07
C ASN A 7 -0.57 4.10 10.44
N LYS A 8 -1.35 4.37 11.50
CA LYS A 8 -0.82 4.43 12.87
C LYS A 8 -0.21 3.11 13.34
N LEU A 9 -0.78 1.98 12.90
CA LEU A 9 -0.25 0.67 13.25
C LEU A 9 1.09 0.42 12.55
N VAL A 10 1.18 0.77 11.26
CA VAL A 10 2.43 0.71 10.48
C VAL A 10 3.50 1.62 11.09
N ASP A 11 3.19 2.89 11.35
CA ASP A 11 4.08 3.85 12.03
C ASP A 11 4.61 3.26 13.35
N LYS A 12 3.72 2.72 14.18
CA LYS A 12 4.09 2.13 15.46
C LYS A 12 5.07 0.97 15.31
N PHE A 13 4.88 0.09 14.32
CA PHE A 13 5.81 -1.01 14.09
C PHE A 13 7.16 -0.52 13.55
N LEU A 14 7.16 0.51 12.69
CA LEU A 14 8.40 1.15 12.21
C LEU A 14 9.18 1.81 13.36
N GLU A 15 8.50 2.52 14.27
CA GLU A 15 9.13 3.11 15.47
C GLU A 15 9.74 2.05 16.40
N GLN A 16 9.22 0.82 16.35
CA GLN A 16 9.70 -0.32 17.13
C GLN A 16 10.70 -1.19 16.37
N GLU A 17 11.11 -0.78 15.16
CA GLU A 17 12.01 -1.53 14.27
C GLU A 17 11.45 -2.94 13.93
N GLU A 18 10.14 -3.15 14.04
CA GLU A 18 9.46 -4.41 13.74
C GLU A 18 9.14 -4.53 12.25
N TYR A 19 10.16 -4.42 11.39
CA TYR A 19 10.01 -4.39 9.93
C TYR A 19 9.31 -5.63 9.36
N GLU A 20 9.61 -6.82 9.91
CA GLU A 20 8.96 -8.07 9.49
C GLU A 20 7.43 -8.01 9.70
N LYS A 21 6.96 -7.41 10.80
CA LYS A 21 5.52 -7.24 11.04
C LYS A 21 4.89 -6.20 10.12
N VAL A 22 5.64 -5.17 9.74
CA VAL A 22 5.20 -4.19 8.73
C VAL A 22 5.00 -4.90 7.39
N ASP A 23 5.95 -5.75 7.00
CA ASP A 23 5.87 -6.52 5.77
C ASP A 23 4.67 -7.46 5.76
N GLU A 24 4.48 -8.24 6.83
CA GLU A 24 3.34 -9.15 6.98
C GLU A 24 2.00 -8.40 6.88
N ILE A 25 1.84 -7.30 7.63
CA ILE A 25 0.55 -6.59 7.66
C ILE A 25 0.25 -5.87 6.34
N LEU A 26 1.28 -5.36 5.65
CA LEU A 26 1.10 -4.80 4.31
C LEU A 26 0.65 -5.90 3.35
N ASP A 27 1.33 -7.05 3.30
CA ASP A 27 0.93 -8.13 2.39
C ASP A 27 -0.48 -8.67 2.67
N ASP A 28 -0.84 -8.86 3.94
CA ASP A 28 -2.16 -9.35 4.34
C ASP A 28 -3.29 -8.36 4.01
N GLN A 29 -3.02 -7.05 4.00
CA GLN A 29 -4.05 -6.04 3.73
C GLN A 29 -4.34 -5.83 2.24
N ILE A 30 -3.51 -6.32 1.31
CA ILE A 30 -3.69 -6.07 -0.13
C ILE A 30 -5.10 -6.45 -0.61
N ASP A 31 -5.58 -7.64 -0.25
CA ASP A 31 -6.89 -8.15 -0.68
C ASP A 31 -8.08 -7.45 0.02
N GLU A 32 -7.85 -6.84 1.18
CA GLU A 32 -8.87 -6.02 1.86
C GLU A 32 -8.91 -4.61 1.27
N ILE A 33 -7.76 -4.00 1.01
CA ILE A 33 -7.64 -2.67 0.41
C ILE A 33 -8.33 -2.64 -0.95
N ILE A 34 -8.19 -3.69 -1.76
CA ILE A 34 -8.73 -3.72 -3.11
C ILE A 34 -10.26 -3.70 -3.17
N LYS A 35 -10.93 -4.06 -2.07
CA LYS A 35 -12.40 -4.03 -1.93
C LYS A 35 -12.92 -2.61 -1.69
N LEU A 36 -12.05 -1.67 -1.32
CA LEU A 36 -12.41 -0.29 -1.03
C LEU A 36 -12.74 0.51 -2.31
N ASP A 37 -13.17 1.75 -2.14
CA ASP A 37 -13.34 2.67 -3.26
C ASP A 37 -11.98 3.23 -3.71
N SER A 38 -11.95 3.78 -4.93
CA SER A 38 -10.74 4.30 -5.55
C SER A 38 -10.01 5.33 -4.70
N LYS A 39 -10.73 6.24 -4.02
CA LYS A 39 -10.09 7.29 -3.22
C LYS A 39 -9.39 6.73 -1.99
N GLU A 40 -9.99 5.71 -1.37
CA GLU A 40 -9.35 5.02 -0.25
C GLU A 40 -8.13 4.23 -0.74
N ILE A 41 -8.25 3.49 -1.85
CA ILE A 41 -7.13 2.77 -2.46
C ILE A 41 -5.96 3.71 -2.78
N GLU A 42 -6.22 4.91 -3.30
CA GLU A 42 -5.18 5.90 -3.59
C GLU A 42 -4.36 6.28 -2.35
N LYS A 43 -4.98 6.38 -1.16
CA LYS A 43 -4.27 6.66 0.10
C LYS A 43 -3.33 5.51 0.49
N TYR A 44 -3.79 4.27 0.38
CA TYR A 44 -2.96 3.10 0.67
C TYR A 44 -1.80 2.99 -0.33
N LEU A 45 -2.03 3.29 -1.61
CA LEU A 45 -0.96 3.31 -2.61
C LEU A 45 0.12 4.36 -2.30
N MET A 46 -0.26 5.55 -1.82
CA MET A 46 0.71 6.55 -1.36
C MET A 46 1.56 6.03 -0.19
N LEU A 47 0.95 5.35 0.77
CA LEU A 47 1.67 4.74 1.88
C LEU A 47 2.65 3.66 1.38
N TYR A 48 2.20 2.75 0.51
CA TYR A 48 3.05 1.67 0.00
C TYR A 48 4.22 2.22 -0.81
N ALA A 49 3.98 3.23 -1.64
CA ALA A 49 5.04 3.93 -2.38
C ALA A 49 6.05 4.60 -1.44
N SER A 50 5.58 5.27 -0.38
CA SER A 50 6.46 5.88 0.62
C SER A 50 7.32 4.86 1.37
N LEU A 51 6.93 3.59 1.41
CA LEU A 51 7.66 2.51 2.08
C LEU A 51 8.49 1.66 1.12
N ALA A 52 8.40 1.90 -0.19
CA ALA A 52 9.10 1.14 -1.23
C ALA A 52 10.59 1.51 -1.32
N GLY A 53 11.37 1.18 -0.28
CA GLY A 53 12.81 1.44 -0.21
C GLY A 53 13.69 0.33 -0.78
N ASP A 54 13.13 -0.88 -0.94
CA ASP A 54 13.80 -2.08 -1.41
C ASP A 54 12.97 -2.83 -2.46
N ALA A 55 13.54 -3.88 -3.05
CA ALA A 55 12.92 -4.64 -4.13
C ALA A 55 11.63 -5.37 -3.69
N GLU A 56 11.55 -5.84 -2.45
CA GLU A 56 10.39 -6.55 -1.91
C GLU A 56 9.25 -5.56 -1.65
N SER A 57 9.56 -4.43 -1.03
CA SER A 57 8.61 -3.35 -0.80
C SER A 57 8.07 -2.76 -2.11
N LEU A 58 8.92 -2.61 -3.13
CA LEU A 58 8.49 -2.19 -4.48
C LEU A 58 7.58 -3.24 -5.13
N ALA A 59 7.94 -4.53 -5.06
CA ALA A 59 7.10 -5.60 -5.59
C ALA A 59 5.71 -5.63 -4.92
N ARG A 60 5.65 -5.29 -3.63
CA ARG A 60 4.40 -5.18 -2.88
C ARG A 60 3.54 -4.01 -3.36
N PHE A 61 4.13 -2.83 -3.57
CA PHE A 61 3.45 -1.70 -4.21
C PHE A 61 2.90 -2.09 -5.59
N ASP A 62 3.73 -2.69 -6.45
CA ASP A 62 3.34 -3.12 -7.79
C ASP A 62 2.17 -4.10 -7.75
N LYS A 63 2.18 -5.04 -6.81
CA LYS A 63 1.10 -6.01 -6.61
C LYS A 63 -0.24 -5.32 -6.29
N LEU A 64 -0.24 -4.34 -5.37
CA LEU A 64 -1.44 -3.57 -5.04
C LEU A 64 -1.90 -2.71 -6.22
N PHE A 65 -0.97 -1.99 -6.85
CA PHE A 65 -1.23 -1.12 -8.00
C PHE A 65 -1.85 -1.89 -9.16
N ASN A 66 -1.21 -2.99 -9.58
CA ASN A 66 -1.68 -3.79 -10.70
C ASN A 66 -3.04 -4.46 -10.43
N LYS A 67 -3.30 -4.90 -9.19
CA LYS A 67 -4.65 -5.38 -8.80
C LYS A 67 -5.69 -4.26 -8.94
N ALA A 68 -5.36 -3.03 -8.51
CA ALA A 68 -6.28 -1.90 -8.57
C ALA A 68 -6.57 -1.46 -10.02
N VAL A 69 -5.54 -1.46 -10.88
CA VAL A 69 -5.70 -1.23 -12.33
C VAL A 69 -6.58 -2.31 -12.96
N SER A 70 -6.33 -3.58 -12.66
CA SER A 70 -7.07 -4.71 -13.24
C SER A 70 -8.57 -4.68 -12.91
N LEU A 71 -8.92 -4.11 -11.74
CA LEU A 71 -10.30 -3.93 -11.30
C LEU A 71 -10.93 -2.60 -11.77
N GLY A 72 -10.21 -1.81 -12.56
CA GLY A 72 -10.65 -0.51 -13.05
C GLY A 72 -10.84 0.53 -11.94
N LYS A 73 -10.21 0.32 -10.77
CA LYS A 73 -10.28 1.25 -9.63
C LYS A 73 -9.39 2.46 -9.85
N ILE A 74 -8.27 2.27 -10.54
CA ILE A 74 -7.31 3.31 -10.95
C ILE A 74 -6.87 3.06 -12.40
N LYS A 75 -6.14 4.00 -12.99
CA LYS A 75 -5.57 3.87 -14.35
C LYS A 75 -4.09 3.58 -14.27
N GLN A 76 -3.57 2.86 -15.27
CA GLN A 76 -2.12 2.66 -15.40
C GLN A 76 -1.35 3.99 -15.44
N THR A 77 -1.93 5.05 -15.99
CA THR A 77 -1.34 6.39 -16.06
C THR A 77 -1.19 7.06 -14.68
N ASP A 78 -1.89 6.57 -13.66
CA ASP A 78 -1.78 7.08 -12.29
C ASP A 78 -0.45 6.67 -11.63
N LEU A 79 0.31 5.73 -12.21
CA LEU A 79 1.60 5.27 -11.67
C LEU A 79 2.55 6.44 -11.37
N LYS A 80 2.58 7.44 -12.26
CA LYS A 80 3.45 8.62 -12.14
C LYS A 80 3.22 9.45 -10.87
N LYS A 81 2.08 9.29 -10.21
CA LYS A 81 1.76 9.98 -8.94
C LYS A 81 2.52 9.39 -7.74
N TYR A 82 3.06 8.18 -7.91
CA TYR A 82 3.67 7.39 -6.83
C TYR A 82 5.18 7.25 -6.99
N GLU A 83 5.75 7.76 -8.09
CA GLU A 83 7.19 7.73 -8.40
C GLU A 83 7.93 9.02 -7.94
N GLU A 84 7.27 9.91 -7.19
CA GLU A 84 7.82 11.18 -6.69
C GLU A 84 8.73 11.05 -5.47
#